data_AF-A0A8S2X6G9-F1
#
_entry.id   AF-A0A8S2X6G9-F1
#
_cell.length_a   1.000
_cell.length_b   1.000
_cell.length_c   1.000
_cell.angle_alpha   90.00
_cell.angle_beta   90.00
_cell.angle_gamma   90.00
#
_symmetry.space_group_name_H-M   'P 1'
#
loop_
_entity.id
_entity.type
_entity.pdbx_description
1 polymer ?
#
loop_
_entity_poly.entity_id
_entity_poly.type
_entity_poly.pdbx_seq_one_letter_code
_entity_poly.pdbx_strand_id
1 'polypeptide(L)' 'EDCLSRGDFDASVGHLAKAVAVSSQSQSPMVLFQQSSSPELFQEIIMRLPRTTQ' A
#
# COMPACT_ATOMS: atom_id res chain seq x y z
N GLU A 1 1.92 -6.05 -6.25
CA GLU A 1 2.07 -5.66 -7.68
C GLU A 1 1.16 -6.46 -8.60
N ASP A 2 1.15 -7.80 -8.54
CA ASP A 2 0.23 -8.63 -9.36
C ASP A 2 -1.27 -8.32 -9.14
N CYS A 3 -1.68 -8.04 -7.90
CA CYS A 3 -3.04 -7.59 -7.61
C CYS A 3 -3.34 -6.21 -8.22
N LEU A 4 -2.37 -5.29 -8.24
CA LEU A 4 -2.53 -3.96 -8.83
C LEU A 4 -2.66 -4.00 -10.36
N SER A 5 -1.87 -4.86 -11.02
CA SER A 5 -1.94 -5.02 -12.48
C SER A 5 -3.26 -5.61 -12.96
N ARG A 6 -3.95 -6.38 -12.09
CA ARG A 6 -5.28 -6.93 -12.34
C ARG A 6 -6.42 -5.99 -11.97
N GLY A 7 -6.14 -4.82 -11.38
CA GLY A 7 -7.13 -3.91 -10.82
C GLY A 7 -7.77 -4.40 -9.52
N ASP A 8 -7.18 -5.39 -8.86
CA ASP A 8 -7.61 -5.89 -7.55
C ASP A 8 -6.98 -5.05 -6.43
N PHE A 9 -7.63 -3.92 -6.13
CA PHE A 9 -7.16 -2.97 -5.13
C PHE A 9 -7.33 -3.48 -3.71
N ASP A 10 -8.38 -4.23 -3.40
CA ASP A 10 -8.64 -4.73 -2.04
C ASP A 10 -7.57 -5.74 -1.60
N ALA A 11 -7.20 -6.69 -2.48
CA ALA A 11 -6.11 -7.62 -2.19
C ALA A 11 -4.76 -6.89 -2.10
N SER A 12 -4.55 -5.88 -2.94
CA SER A 12 -3.33 -5.06 -2.91
C SER A 12 -3.18 -4.29 -1.60
N VAL A 13 -4.25 -3.65 -1.13
CA VAL A 13 -4.31 -2.93 0.14
C VAL A 13 -4.03 -3.88 1.31
N GLY A 14 -4.66 -5.06 1.31
CA GLY A 14 -4.43 -6.07 2.36
C GLY A 14 -2.99 -6.59 2.40
N HIS A 15 -2.37 -6.80 1.25
CA HIS A 15 -0.95 -7.19 1.17
C HIS A 15 -0.01 -6.06 1.60
N LEU A 16 -0.29 -4.81 1.21
CA LEU A 16 0.51 -3.66 1.61
C LEU A 16 0.42 -3.42 3.13
N ALA A 17 -0.78 -3.52 3.71
CA ALA A 17 -0.98 -3.40 5.16
C ALA A 17 -0.20 -4.48 5.93
N LYS A 18 -0.22 -5.73 5.47
CA LYS A 18 0.59 -6.81 6.04
C LYS A 18 2.08 -6.54 5.91
N ALA A 19 2.53 -6.10 4.73
CA ALA A 19 3.93 -5.76 4.47
C ALA A 19 4.44 -4.64 5.39
N VAL A 20 3.63 -3.59 5.58
CA VAL A 20 3.94 -2.49 6.51
C VAL A 20 3.95 -2.97 7.96
N ALA A 21 3.01 -3.84 8.35
CA ALA A 21 2.94 -4.37 9.71
C ALA A 21 4.14 -5.27 10.07
N VAL A 22 4.74 -5.96 9.09
CA VAL A 22 5.92 -6.82 9.31
C VAL A 22 7.25 -6.12 9.01
N SER A 23 7.25 -4.92 8.42
CA SER A 23 8.49 -4.22 8.10
C SER A 23 9.12 -3.65 9.36
N SER A 24 10.20 -4.26 9.83
CA SER A 24 11.13 -3.68 10.82
C SER A 24 12.21 -2.80 10.16
N GLN A 25 12.12 -2.59 8.85
CA GLN A 25 13.14 -1.90 8.06
C GLN A 25 13.06 -0.38 8.25
N SER A 26 14.22 0.29 8.11
CA SER A 26 14.37 1.75 8.18
C SER A 26 13.52 2.51 7.16
N GLN A 27 13.07 1.84 6.09
CA GLN A 27 12.18 2.38 5.08
C GLN A 27 10.86 1.60 5.08
N SER A 28 9.76 2.30 5.35
CA SER A 28 8.43 1.69 5.32
C SER A 28 8.05 1.30 3.88
N PRO A 29 7.39 0.15 3.66
CA PRO A 29 6.87 -0.25 2.35
C PRO A 29 5.98 0.82 1.70
N MET A 30 5.29 1.65 2.50
CA MET A 30 4.56 2.81 1.95
C MET A 30 5.47 3.82 1.26
N VAL A 31 6.66 4.09 1.80
CA VAL A 31 7.61 5.05 1.21
C VAL A 31 8.16 4.50 -0.11
N LEU A 32 8.51 3.21 -0.14
CA LEU A 32 8.96 2.56 -1.36
C LEU A 32 7.85 2.52 -2.42
N PHE A 33 6.63 2.22 -2.00
CA PHE A 33 5.47 2.20 -2.88
C PHE A 33 5.15 3.59 -3.44
N GLN A 34 5.26 4.66 -2.64
CA GLN A 34 5.11 6.04 -3.10
C GLN A 34 6.17 6.43 -4.15
N GLN A 35 7.38 5.88 -4.05
CA GLN A 35 8.46 6.15 -5.01
C GLN A 35 8.36 5.34 -6.30
N SER A 36 7.74 4.16 -6.26
CA SER A 36 7.64 3.26 -7.43
C SER A 36 6.30 3.32 -8.17
N SER A 37 5.28 3.96 -7.60
CA SER A 37 3.92 4.02 -8.18
C SER A 37 3.51 5.43 -8.59
N SER A 38 2.53 5.52 -9.51
CA SER A 38 1.92 6.79 -9.87
C SER A 38 1.23 7.43 -8.66
N PRO A 39 1.35 8.76 -8.45
CA PRO A 39 0.78 9.44 -7.29
C PRO A 39 -0.72 9.19 -7.08
N GLU A 40 -1.49 9.07 -8.17
CA GLU A 40 -2.93 8.79 -8.14
C GLU A 40 -3.24 7.40 -7.58
N LEU A 41 -2.47 6.40 -8.01
CA LEU A 41 -2.58 5.00 -7.57
C LEU A 41 -2.22 4.87 -6.08
N PHE A 42 -1.18 5.59 -5.65
CA PHE A 42 -0.80 5.69 -4.25
C PHE A 42 -1.92 6.31 -3.41
N GLN A 43 -2.48 7.44 -3.83
CA GLN A 43 -3.58 8.09 -3.09
C GLN A 43 -4.82 7.20 -2.98
N GLU A 44 -5.20 6.50 -4.05
CA GLU A 44 -6.33 5.56 -4.05
C GLU A 44 -6.14 4.43 -3.03
N ILE A 45 -4.92 3.89 -2.93
CA ILE A 45 -4.59 2.82 -1.98
C ILE A 45 -4.55 3.36 -0.54
N ILE A 46 -4.00 4.55 -0.32
CA ILE A 46 -3.99 5.23 0.99
C ILE A 46 -5.42 5.55 1.45
N MET A 47 -6.31 5.93 0.54
CA MET A 47 -7.71 6.21 0.86
C MET A 47 -8.48 4.94 1.23
N ARG A 48 -8.13 3.79 0.64
CA ARG A 48 -8.74 2.47 0.93
C ARG A 48 -8.09 1.74 2.11
N LEU A 49 -6.87 2.12 2.52
CA LEU A 49 -6.26 1.58 3.72
C LEU A 49 -7.14 1.91 4.93
N PRO A 50 -7.44 0.93 5.81
CA PRO A 50 -8.25 1.19 6.99
C PRO A 50 -7.52 2.23 7.85
N ARG A 51 -8.12 3.43 7.91
CA ARG A 51 -7.64 4.47 8.82
C ARG A 51 -7.89 3.96 10.22
N THR A 52 -6.86 3.50 10.89
CA THR A 52 -6.86 3.39 12.35
C THR A 52 -6.85 4.81 12.90
N THR A 53 -7.99 5.51 12.82
CA THR A 53 -8.25 6.69 13.66
C THR A 53 -8.36 6.18 15.08
N GLN A 54 -7.27 6.34 15.83
CA GLN A 54 -7.23 6.20 17.26
C GLN A 54 -7.86 7.44 17.92
#